data_AF-X1G531-F1
#
_entry.id   AF-X1G531-F1
#
_cell.length_a   1.000
_cell.length_b   1.000
_cell.length_c   1.000
_cell.angle_alpha   90.00
_cell.angle_beta   90.00
_cell.angle_gamma   90.00
#
_symmetry.space_group_name_H-M   'P 1'
#
loop_
_entity.id
_entity.type
_entity.pdbx_description
1 polymer ?
#
loop_
_entity_poly.entity_id
_entity_poly.type
_entity_poly.pdbx_seq_one_letter_code
_entity_poly.pdbx_strand_id
1 'polypeptide(L)'
;IYFASKLYAGLSSLSKRLFYLKKHEEKKKQQLRAQFHFDMGKACNLKAQASLESSITNINKDKVRKLQQKANFYYEKSKEIWKEMLQELSDLSSEEKSNIDGNLAIVTDILKENQLDVLNYDEIKRIQDPEPITKCLEGYQLLNPLYQQLPTLLLVESS
;
A
#
# COMPACT_ATOMS: atom_id res chain seq x y z
N ILE A 1 -50.07 13.15 -9.82
CA ILE A 1 -49.40 11.89 -9.40
C ILE A 1 -48.28 11.48 -10.37
N TYR A 2 -48.50 11.46 -11.69
CA TYR A 2 -47.49 11.08 -12.71
C TYR A 2 -46.13 11.81 -12.62
N PHE A 3 -46.15 13.14 -12.45
CA PHE A 3 -44.91 13.91 -12.34
C PHE A 3 -44.16 13.66 -11.02
N ALA A 4 -44.91 13.46 -9.92
CA ALA A 4 -44.32 13.13 -8.63
C ALA A 4 -43.65 11.74 -8.66
N SER A 5 -44.29 10.73 -9.25
CA SER A 5 -43.70 9.38 -9.36
C SER A 5 -42.43 9.37 -10.24
N LYS A 6 -42.40 10.15 -11.33
CA LYS A 6 -41.18 10.35 -12.13
C LYS A 6 -40.06 11.04 -11.37
N LEU A 7 -40.38 12.08 -10.59
CA LEU A 7 -39.41 12.79 -9.74
C LEU A 7 -38.81 11.84 -8.69
N TYR A 8 -39.66 11.06 -8.00
CA TYR A 8 -39.22 10.07 -7.02
C TYR A 8 -38.32 8.99 -7.64
N ALA A 9 -38.64 8.49 -8.84
CA ALA A 9 -37.79 7.56 -9.57
C ALA A 9 -36.42 8.18 -9.93
N GLY A 10 -36.41 9.45 -10.34
CA GLY A 10 -35.18 10.20 -10.61
C GLY A 10 -34.30 10.37 -9.37
N LEU A 11 -34.88 10.77 -8.23
CA LEU A 11 -34.16 10.90 -6.95
C LEU A 11 -33.62 9.56 -6.44
N SER A 12 -34.37 8.48 -6.61
CA SER A 12 -33.92 7.12 -6.28
C SER A 12 -32.70 6.72 -7.13
N SER A 13 -32.74 6.98 -8.44
CA SER A 13 -31.61 6.71 -9.35
C SER A 13 -30.37 7.54 -9.00
N LEU A 14 -30.55 8.82 -8.66
CA LEU A 14 -29.44 9.70 -8.26
C LEU A 14 -28.81 9.22 -6.94
N SER A 15 -29.62 8.85 -5.96
CA SER A 15 -29.15 8.35 -4.66
C SER A 15 -28.30 7.07 -4.82
N LYS A 16 -28.72 6.15 -5.70
CA LYS A 16 -27.94 4.95 -6.05
C LYS A 16 -26.58 5.32 -6.68
N ARG A 17 -26.55 6.29 -7.59
CA ARG A 17 -25.31 6.78 -8.23
C ARG A 17 -24.37 7.44 -7.23
N LEU A 18 -24.88 8.32 -6.36
CA LEU A 18 -24.08 8.96 -5.31
C LEU A 18 -23.49 7.93 -4.33
N PHE A 19 -24.28 6.93 -3.95
CA PHE A 19 -23.81 5.86 -3.08
C PHE A 19 -22.74 4.99 -3.75
N TYR A 20 -22.91 4.67 -5.04
CA TYR A 20 -21.90 3.96 -5.83
C TYR A 20 -20.57 4.72 -5.91
N LEU A 21 -20.63 6.03 -6.23
CA LEU A 21 -19.43 6.88 -6.28
C LEU A 21 -18.70 6.93 -4.94
N LYS A 22 -19.44 7.12 -3.84
CA LYS A 22 -18.86 7.13 -2.49
C LYS A 22 -18.13 5.82 -2.15
N LYS A 23 -18.69 4.68 -2.53
CA LYS A 23 -18.04 3.37 -2.34
C LYS A 23 -16.77 3.24 -3.17
N HIS A 24 -16.81 3.66 -4.43
CA HIS A 24 -15.64 3.63 -5.31
C HIS A 24 -14.50 4.51 -4.79
N GLU A 25 -14.82 5.70 -4.25
CA GLU A 25 -13.83 6.56 -3.59
C GLU A 25 -13.20 5.89 -2.38
N GLU A 26 -13.99 5.23 -1.53
CA GLU A 26 -13.44 4.55 -0.35
C GLU A 26 -12.54 3.36 -0.74
N LYS A 27 -12.92 2.57 -1.75
CA LYS A 27 -12.05 1.51 -2.30
C LYS A 27 -10.69 2.07 -2.73
N LYS A 28 -10.71 3.10 -3.58
CA LYS A 28 -9.50 3.73 -4.11
C LYS A 28 -8.64 4.32 -2.99
N LYS A 29 -9.26 4.96 -2.02
CA LYS A 29 -8.59 5.53 -0.84
C LYS A 29 -7.88 4.46 -0.02
N GLN A 30 -8.53 3.33 0.27
CA GLN A 30 -7.89 2.25 1.03
C GLN A 30 -6.77 1.58 0.25
N GLN A 31 -6.92 1.39 -1.08
CA GLN A 31 -5.84 0.90 -1.94
C GLN A 31 -4.60 1.81 -1.90
N LEU A 32 -4.80 3.12 -2.08
CA LEU A 32 -3.72 4.10 -2.02
C LEU A 32 -3.04 4.13 -0.65
N ARG A 33 -3.83 4.02 0.43
CA ARG A 33 -3.30 3.99 1.79
C ARG A 33 -2.46 2.73 2.04
N ALA A 34 -2.93 1.56 1.61
CA ALA A 34 -2.18 0.32 1.74
C ALA A 34 -0.87 0.37 0.92
N GLN A 35 -0.95 0.86 -0.32
CA GLN A 35 0.21 1.02 -1.20
C GLN A 35 1.24 1.99 -0.60
N PHE A 36 0.80 3.12 -0.06
CA PHE A 36 1.67 4.06 0.62
C PHE A 36 2.46 3.40 1.75
N HIS A 37 1.80 2.62 2.61
CA HIS A 37 2.49 1.91 3.68
C HIS A 37 3.47 0.87 3.12
N PHE A 38 3.10 0.14 2.07
CA PHE A 38 4.00 -0.80 1.42
C PHE A 38 5.27 -0.12 0.87
N ASP A 39 5.10 1.00 0.17
CA ASP A 39 6.21 1.77 -0.42
C ASP A 39 7.13 2.35 0.67
N MET A 40 6.56 2.79 1.79
CA MET A 40 7.33 3.22 2.96
C MET A 40 8.15 2.07 3.57
N GLY A 41 7.58 0.87 3.63
CA GLY A 41 8.29 -0.33 4.06
C GLY A 41 9.47 -0.66 3.14
N LYS A 42 9.24 -0.63 1.82
CA LYS A 42 10.27 -0.80 0.78
C LYS A 42 11.39 0.22 0.92
N ALA A 43 11.07 1.50 1.07
CA ALA A 43 12.05 2.56 1.21
C ALA A 43 12.92 2.37 2.47
N CYS A 44 12.32 1.96 3.58
CA CYS A 44 13.06 1.64 4.80
C CYS A 44 14.01 0.46 4.60
N ASN A 45 13.56 -0.60 3.93
CA ASN A 45 14.37 -1.78 3.66
C ASN A 45 15.55 -1.47 2.71
N LEU A 46 15.29 -0.76 1.62
CA LEU A 46 16.34 -0.33 0.68
C LEU A 46 17.38 0.57 1.35
N LYS A 47 16.96 1.49 2.22
CA LYS A 47 17.88 2.33 2.99
C LYS A 47 18.73 1.50 3.96
N ALA A 48 18.16 0.45 4.54
CA ALA A 48 18.90 -0.48 5.39
C ALA A 48 19.96 -1.26 4.59
N GLN A 49 19.59 -1.79 3.41
CA GLN A 49 20.49 -2.48 2.48
C GLN A 49 21.63 -1.56 2.01
N ALA A 50 21.31 -0.35 1.53
CA ALA A 50 22.31 0.63 1.13
C ALA A 50 23.27 1.00 2.28
N SER A 51 22.78 1.01 3.52
CA SER A 51 23.61 1.26 4.71
C SER A 51 24.54 0.07 5.04
N LEU A 52 24.20 -1.15 4.64
CA LEU A 52 25.06 -2.34 4.76
C LEU A 52 26.10 -2.41 3.65
N GLU A 53 25.72 -2.05 2.43
CA GLU A 53 26.57 -2.10 1.24
C GLU A 53 27.55 -0.92 1.12
N SER A 54 27.29 0.18 1.84
CA SER A 54 28.19 1.33 1.85
C SER A 54 29.54 0.96 2.51
N SER A 55 30.56 0.78 1.69
CA SER A 55 31.94 0.47 2.07
C SER A 55 32.72 1.66 2.63
N ILE A 56 32.07 2.83 2.78
CA ILE A 56 32.74 4.12 3.04
C ILE A 56 32.86 4.41 4.56
N THR A 57 32.00 3.82 5.40
CA THR A 57 32.00 4.07 6.86
C THR A 57 31.72 2.80 7.67
N ASN A 58 32.13 2.79 8.96
CA ASN A 58 31.80 1.71 9.88
C ASN A 58 30.27 1.51 9.95
N ILE A 59 29.82 0.30 9.59
CA ILE A 59 28.40 -0.06 9.54
C ILE A 59 27.76 0.14 10.91
N ASN A 60 26.81 1.07 10.99
CA ASN A 60 26.00 1.27 12.19
C ASN A 60 24.87 0.22 12.24
N LYS A 61 25.18 -0.95 12.81
CA LYS A 61 24.28 -2.11 12.90
C LYS A 61 22.95 -1.77 13.61
N ASP A 62 22.97 -0.92 14.62
CA ASP A 62 21.75 -0.50 15.34
C ASP A 62 20.82 0.33 14.46
N LYS A 63 21.37 1.21 13.62
CA LYS A 63 20.60 2.00 12.67
C LYS A 63 19.97 1.13 11.59
N VAL A 64 20.72 0.15 11.07
CA VAL A 64 20.21 -0.84 10.10
C VAL A 64 19.07 -1.64 10.70
N ARG A 65 19.26 -2.19 11.91
CA ARG A 65 18.22 -2.96 12.62
C ARG A 65 16.94 -2.14 12.80
N LYS A 66 17.06 -0.88 13.25
CA LYS A 66 15.91 0.03 13.41
C LYS A 66 15.18 0.30 12.10
N LEU A 67 15.90 0.46 10.99
CA LEU A 67 15.29 0.64 9.66
C LEU A 67 14.54 -0.62 9.19
N GLN A 68 15.09 -1.81 9.43
CA GLN A 68 14.44 -3.07 9.09
C GLN A 68 13.19 -3.31 9.94
N GLN A 69 13.24 -3.02 11.25
CA GLN A 69 12.07 -3.10 12.13
C GLN A 69 10.98 -2.10 11.71
N LYS A 70 11.37 -0.89 11.30
CA LYS A 70 10.44 0.11 10.76
C LYS A 70 9.82 -0.34 9.43
N ALA A 71 10.59 -1.03 8.58
CA ALA A 71 10.06 -1.63 7.36
C ALA A 71 8.98 -2.67 7.68
N ASN A 72 9.24 -3.57 8.64
CA ASN A 72 8.26 -4.57 9.09
C ASN A 72 6.97 -3.94 9.63
N PHE A 73 7.06 -2.87 10.41
CA PHE A 73 5.88 -2.14 10.86
C PHE A 73 5.01 -1.67 9.69
N TYR A 74 5.64 -1.08 8.68
CA TYR A 74 4.91 -0.57 7.51
C TYR A 74 4.28 -1.69 6.67
N TYR A 75 4.98 -2.82 6.53
CA TYR A 75 4.43 -4.00 5.85
C TYR A 75 3.25 -4.62 6.62
N GLU A 76 3.30 -4.69 7.96
CA GLU A 76 2.14 -5.13 8.73
C GLU A 76 0.97 -4.16 8.57
N LYS A 77 1.21 -2.84 8.53
CA LYS A 77 0.16 -1.85 8.27
C LYS A 77 -0.49 -2.01 6.90
N SER A 78 0.30 -2.24 5.83
CA SER A 78 -0.27 -2.46 4.50
C SER A 78 -1.09 -3.75 4.45
N LYS A 79 -0.61 -4.81 5.09
CA LYS A 79 -1.31 -6.11 5.21
C LYS A 79 -2.61 -6.01 5.99
N GLU A 80 -2.64 -5.27 7.10
CA GLU A 80 -3.86 -5.00 7.86
C GLU A 80 -4.92 -4.33 6.98
N ILE A 81 -4.56 -3.27 6.26
CA ILE A 81 -5.50 -2.53 5.41
C ILE A 81 -6.03 -3.42 4.27
N TRP A 82 -5.18 -4.21 3.61
CA TRP A 82 -5.63 -5.13 2.57
C TRP A 82 -6.56 -6.24 3.11
N LYS A 83 -6.33 -6.72 4.34
CA LYS A 83 -7.26 -7.67 4.99
C LYS A 83 -8.60 -7.00 5.32
N GLU A 84 -8.56 -5.80 5.89
CA GLU A 84 -9.77 -5.01 6.18
C GLU A 84 -10.57 -4.77 4.89
N MET A 85 -9.90 -4.45 3.78
CA MET A 85 -10.54 -4.29 2.48
C MET A 85 -11.32 -5.55 2.05
N LEU A 86 -10.73 -6.75 2.18
CA LEU A 86 -11.43 -8.00 1.83
C LEU A 86 -12.62 -8.31 2.76
N GLN A 87 -12.57 -7.86 4.01
CA GLN A 87 -13.62 -8.10 5.00
C GLN A 87 -14.77 -7.09 4.91
N GLU A 88 -14.45 -5.81 4.74
CA GLU A 88 -15.41 -4.70 4.83
C GLU A 88 -16.00 -4.31 3.46
N LEU A 89 -15.25 -4.48 2.36
CA LEU A 89 -15.68 -4.07 1.03
C LEU A 89 -16.38 -5.23 0.29
N SER A 90 -17.68 -5.36 0.55
CA SER A 90 -18.55 -6.36 -0.09
C SER A 90 -18.60 -6.32 -1.63
N ASP A 91 -18.28 -5.18 -2.24
CA ASP A 91 -18.47 -4.91 -3.66
C ASP A 91 -17.16 -4.95 -4.47
N LEU A 92 -16.12 -5.62 -3.97
CA LEU A 92 -14.89 -5.88 -4.73
C LEU A 92 -15.16 -6.88 -5.88
N SER A 93 -14.68 -6.54 -7.08
CA SER A 93 -14.68 -7.43 -8.25
C SER A 93 -13.77 -8.64 -8.00
N SER A 94 -13.94 -9.70 -8.79
CA SER A 94 -13.05 -10.88 -8.73
C SER A 94 -11.59 -10.53 -9.00
N GLU A 95 -11.36 -9.58 -9.91
CA GLU A 95 -10.02 -9.09 -10.26
C GLU A 95 -9.42 -8.26 -9.11
N GLU A 96 -10.21 -7.36 -8.50
CA GLU A 96 -9.77 -6.58 -7.34
C GLU A 96 -9.40 -7.49 -6.16
N LYS A 97 -10.19 -8.53 -5.90
CA LYS A 97 -9.89 -9.52 -4.86
C LYS A 97 -8.59 -10.26 -5.16
N SER A 98 -8.44 -10.76 -6.40
CA SER A 98 -7.21 -11.44 -6.83
C SER A 98 -5.97 -10.54 -6.69
N ASN A 99 -6.08 -9.26 -7.00
CA ASN A 99 -5.00 -8.28 -6.83
C ASN A 99 -4.66 -8.07 -5.35
N ILE A 100 -5.67 -7.94 -4.48
CA ILE A 100 -5.46 -7.80 -3.04
C ILE A 100 -4.83 -9.07 -2.46
N ASP A 101 -5.28 -10.26 -2.87
CA ASP A 101 -4.71 -11.55 -2.46
C ASP A 101 -3.25 -11.70 -2.91
N GLY A 102 -2.92 -11.27 -4.14
CA GLY A 102 -1.54 -11.23 -4.63
C GLY A 102 -0.65 -10.30 -3.79
N ASN A 103 -1.14 -9.11 -3.47
CA ASN A 103 -0.42 -8.16 -2.60
C ASN A 103 -0.23 -8.71 -1.18
N LEU A 104 -1.24 -9.39 -0.64
CA LEU A 104 -1.15 -10.05 0.66
C LEU A 104 -0.13 -11.18 0.67
N ALA A 105 -0.05 -11.99 -0.40
CA ALA A 105 0.95 -13.03 -0.54
C ALA A 105 2.37 -12.43 -0.51
N ILE A 106 2.62 -11.40 -1.33
CA ILE A 106 3.90 -10.70 -1.41
C ILE A 106 4.33 -10.17 -0.04
N VAL A 107 3.45 -9.42 0.64
CA VAL A 107 3.79 -8.86 1.96
C VAL A 107 3.97 -9.94 3.01
N THR A 108 3.17 -11.00 2.96
CA THR A 108 3.31 -12.12 3.89
C THR A 108 4.66 -12.81 3.72
N ASP A 109 5.13 -12.98 2.49
CA ASP A 109 6.44 -13.59 2.24
C ASP A 109 7.59 -12.68 2.67
N ILE A 110 7.50 -11.37 2.41
CA ILE A 110 8.48 -10.39 2.93
C ILE A 110 8.56 -10.44 4.46
N LEU A 111 7.41 -10.51 5.14
CA LEU A 111 7.36 -10.56 6.61
C LEU A 111 7.94 -11.87 7.16
N LYS A 112 7.70 -13.01 6.49
CA LYS A 112 8.29 -14.31 6.86
C LYS A 112 9.81 -14.30 6.70
N GLU A 113 10.32 -13.69 5.63
CA GLU A 113 11.76 -13.60 5.37
C GLU A 113 12.47 -12.72 6.41
N ASN A 114 11.82 -11.64 6.84
CA ASN A 114 12.46 -10.66 7.71
C ASN A 114 12.54 -11.08 9.19
N GLN A 115 11.71 -12.00 9.72
CA GLN A 115 11.70 -12.48 11.14
C GLN A 115 12.19 -11.48 12.20
N LEU A 116 11.72 -10.23 12.15
CA LEU A 116 12.15 -9.16 13.06
C LEU A 116 10.98 -8.70 13.91
N ASP A 117 11.23 -8.50 15.21
CA ASP A 117 10.27 -7.95 16.15
C ASP A 117 9.81 -6.56 15.69
N VAL A 118 8.48 -6.39 15.64
CA VAL A 118 7.84 -5.12 15.32
C VAL A 118 8.03 -4.16 16.49
N LEU A 119 8.66 -3.01 16.22
CA LEU A 119 8.81 -1.94 17.21
C LEU A 119 7.45 -1.29 17.53
N ASN A 120 7.31 -0.76 18.74
CA ASN A 120 6.08 -0.07 19.14
C ASN A 120 5.97 1.32 18.48
N TYR A 121 4.76 1.86 18.38
CA TYR A 121 4.47 3.10 17.63
C TYR A 121 5.33 4.30 18.09
N ASP A 122 5.56 4.43 19.40
CA ASP A 122 6.39 5.48 19.98
C ASP A 122 7.88 5.39 19.60
N GLU A 123 8.37 4.18 19.35
CA GLU A 123 9.75 3.92 18.93
C GLU A 123 9.93 4.24 17.45
N ILE A 124 8.92 3.93 16.64
CA ILE A 124 8.90 4.20 15.19
C ILE A 124 8.91 5.70 14.90
N LYS A 125 8.13 6.49 15.66
CA LYS A 125 8.06 7.95 15.50
C LYS A 125 9.40 8.65 15.73
N ARG A 126 10.29 8.05 16.52
CA ARG A 126 11.64 8.58 16.79
C ARG A 126 12.63 8.31 15.67
N ILE A 127 12.33 7.37 14.77
CA ILE A 127 13.16 7.05 13.61
C ILE A 127 12.71 7.96 12.46
N GLN A 128 13.62 8.72 11.85
CA GLN A 128 13.25 9.52 10.68
C GLN A 128 12.85 8.63 9.50
N ASP A 129 11.76 8.99 8.84
CA ASP A 129 11.35 8.35 7.60
C ASP A 129 12.39 8.60 6.50
N PRO A 130 12.64 7.60 5.64
CA PRO A 130 13.29 7.87 4.36
C PRO A 130 12.43 8.84 3.56
N GLU A 131 13.05 9.74 2.80
CA GLU A 131 12.31 10.55 1.85
C GLU A 131 11.56 9.64 0.88
N PRO A 132 10.28 9.94 0.55
CA PRO A 132 9.51 9.10 -0.36
C PRO A 132 10.24 9.02 -1.71
N ILE A 133 10.39 7.79 -2.22
CA ILE A 133 11.05 7.50 -3.51
C ILE A 133 10.14 8.00 -4.64
N THR A 134 10.08 9.32 -4.82
CA THR A 134 9.29 9.96 -5.90
C THR A 134 10.21 10.53 -6.98
N LYS A 135 11.54 10.51 -6.77
CA LYS A 135 12.52 11.21 -7.62
C LYS A 135 13.46 10.32 -8.46
N CYS A 136 13.33 9.00 -8.42
CA CYS A 136 14.22 8.08 -9.15
C CYS A 136 13.46 7.13 -10.08
N LEU A 137 12.63 7.67 -10.98
CA LEU A 137 11.89 6.87 -11.95
C LEU A 137 12.72 6.41 -13.17
N GLU A 138 13.86 7.05 -13.47
CA GLU A 138 14.63 6.70 -14.69
C GLU A 138 15.68 5.59 -14.50
N GLY A 139 16.08 5.26 -13.26
CA GLY A 139 17.17 4.29 -13.01
C GLY A 139 16.74 2.95 -12.39
N TYR A 140 15.61 2.90 -11.67
CA TYR A 140 15.28 1.77 -10.79
C TYR A 140 14.45 0.65 -11.44
N GLN A 141 13.73 0.93 -12.53
CA GLN A 141 12.97 -0.10 -13.26
C GLN A 141 13.86 -1.22 -13.84
N LEU A 142 15.16 -0.96 -13.99
CA LEU A 142 16.15 -1.91 -14.51
C LEU A 142 16.76 -2.84 -13.44
N LEU A 143 16.60 -2.54 -12.14
CA LEU A 143 17.39 -3.18 -11.08
C LEU A 143 16.60 -4.15 -10.18
N ASN A 144 15.27 -4.23 -10.28
CA ASN A 144 14.51 -5.12 -9.39
C ASN A 144 13.31 -5.81 -10.10
N PRO A 145 13.38 -7.13 -10.36
CA PRO A 145 12.29 -7.90 -10.96
C PRO A 145 10.98 -7.87 -10.15
N LEU A 146 11.03 -7.62 -8.84
CA LEU A 146 9.83 -7.54 -7.99
C LEU A 146 8.98 -6.29 -8.28
N TYR A 147 9.57 -5.23 -8.85
CA TYR A 147 8.81 -4.06 -9.32
C TYR A 147 8.02 -4.35 -10.60
N GLN A 148 8.43 -5.37 -11.37
CA GLN A 148 7.67 -5.85 -12.53
C GLN A 148 6.55 -6.83 -12.16
N GLN A 149 6.54 -7.34 -10.92
CA GLN A 149 5.58 -8.37 -10.48
C GLN A 149 4.36 -7.82 -9.73
N LEU A 150 4.41 -6.57 -9.25
CA LEU A 150 3.21 -5.90 -8.75
C LEU A 150 2.45 -5.34 -9.96
N PRO A 151 1.14 -5.62 -10.13
CA PRO A 151 0.35 -4.93 -11.13
C PRO A 151 0.41 -3.43 -10.81
N THR A 152 1.02 -2.66 -11.71
CA THR A 152 1.07 -1.20 -11.66
C THR A 152 -0.36 -0.67 -11.61
N LEU A 153 -0.89 -0.39 -10.42
CA LEU A 153 -2.20 0.24 -10.23
C LEU A 153 -2.15 1.76 -10.47
N LEU A 154 -1.39 2.18 -11.49
CA LEU A 154 -1.39 3.55 -11.97
C LEU A 154 -1.89 3.60 -13.41
N LEU A 155 -3.12 4.11 -13.51
CA LEU A 155 -3.68 4.82 -14.66
C LEU A 155 -4.02 3.97 -15.89
N VAL A 156 -5.09 3.17 -15.79
CA VAL A 156 -6.00 3.10 -16.94
C VAL A 156 -6.75 4.43 -16.96
N GLU A 157 -6.18 5.42 -17.67
CA GLU A 157 -6.98 6.53 -18.15
C GLU A 157 -8.12 5.94 -18.97
N SER A 158 -9.33 6.20 -18.50
CA SER A 158 -10.55 5.87 -19.21
C SER A 158 -10.55 6.65 -20.53
N SER A 159 -10.32 5.96 -21.64
CA SER A 159 -10.67 6.41 -22.99
C SER A 159 -11.87 5.62 -23.48
#